data_AF-A0A151K2L5-F1
#
_entry.id   AF-A0A151K2L5-F1
#
_cell.length_a   1.000
_cell.length_b   1.000
_cell.length_c   1.000
_cell.angle_alpha   90.00
_cell.angle_beta   90.00
_cell.angle_gamma   90.00
#
_symmetry.space_group_name_H-M   'P 1'
#
loop_
_entity.id
_entity.type
_entity.pdbx_description
1 polymer ?
#
loop_
_entity_poly.entity_id
_entity_poly.type
_entity_poly.pdbx_seq_one_letter_code
_entity_poly.pdbx_strand_id
1 'polypeptide(L)'
;PLETYHFYDTDKSPQFELTFFIQTVTLLMAMTIYMSVDIFLIVMILHISGQLENFRYRIINLISYKNFNKIINRIVATHLRIMRYEFVLWQ
;
A
#
# COMPACT_ATOMS: atom_id res chain seq x y z
N PRO A 1 -37.99 -13.79 1.94
CA PRO A 1 -37.78 -12.31 1.96
C PRO A 1 -37.45 -11.88 3.39
N LEU A 2 -36.61 -10.87 3.57
CA LEU A 2 -36.51 -10.22 4.88
C LEU A 2 -37.83 -9.50 5.15
N GLU A 3 -38.41 -9.69 6.34
CA GLU A 3 -39.66 -9.06 6.75
C GLU A 3 -39.45 -7.55 6.88
N THR A 4 -39.68 -6.81 5.79
CA THR A 4 -39.60 -5.35 5.73
C THR A 4 -40.97 -4.78 5.39
N TYR A 5 -41.33 -3.63 5.98
CA TYR A 5 -42.62 -2.99 5.75
C TYR A 5 -42.74 -2.53 4.28
N HIS A 6 -43.57 -3.22 3.49
CA HIS A 6 -43.81 -2.89 2.09
C HIS A 6 -45.12 -2.11 1.92
N PHE A 7 -45.05 -0.95 1.25
CA PHE A 7 -46.19 -0.08 0.94
C PHE A 7 -47.14 -0.67 -0.13
N TYR A 8 -46.80 -1.81 -0.73
CA TYR A 8 -47.57 -2.49 -1.76
C TYR A 8 -47.62 -3.99 -1.49
N ASP A 9 -48.59 -4.68 -2.08
CA ASP A 9 -48.92 -6.08 -1.84
C ASP A 9 -47.87 -7.01 -2.48
N THR A 10 -46.81 -7.36 -1.73
CA THR A 10 -45.71 -8.22 -2.19
C THR A 10 -46.12 -9.67 -2.48
N ASP A 11 -47.32 -10.09 -2.07
CA ASP A 11 -47.82 -11.46 -2.25
C ASP A 11 -48.39 -11.72 -3.67
N LYS A 12 -48.48 -10.69 -4.52
CA LYS A 12 -48.92 -10.82 -5.92
C LYS A 12 -47.75 -11.07 -6.87
N SER A 13 -47.81 -12.15 -7.65
CA SER A 13 -46.88 -12.39 -8.77
C SER A 13 -47.05 -11.27 -9.83
N PRO A 14 -45.95 -10.65 -10.33
CA PRO A 14 -44.52 -11.01 -10.27
C PRO A 14 -43.68 -10.22 -9.23
N GLN A 15 -44.31 -9.46 -8.35
CA GLN A 15 -43.64 -8.49 -7.47
C GLN A 15 -42.84 -9.14 -6.35
N PHE A 16 -43.28 -10.31 -5.87
CA PHE A 16 -42.56 -11.15 -4.92
C PHE A 16 -41.16 -11.53 -5.42
N GLU A 17 -41.09 -12.08 -6.64
CA GLU A 17 -39.85 -12.57 -7.25
C GLU A 17 -38.84 -11.45 -7.47
N LEU A 18 -39.33 -10.29 -7.94
CA LEU A 18 -38.52 -9.09 -8.11
C LEU A 18 -37.96 -8.61 -6.77
N THR A 19 -38.80 -8.56 -5.73
CA THR A 19 -38.39 -8.11 -4.39
C THR A 19 -37.35 -9.06 -3.79
N PHE A 20 -37.57 -10.37 -3.91
CA PHE A 20 -36.62 -11.39 -3.46
C PHE A 20 -35.28 -11.27 -4.19
N PHE A 21 -35.29 -11.04 -5.49
CA PHE A 21 -34.08 -10.84 -6.29
C PHE A 21 -33.33 -9.58 -5.85
N ILE A 22 -34.02 -8.45 -5.72
CA ILE A 22 -33.42 -7.17 -5.28
C ILE A 22 -32.84 -7.34 -3.87
N GLN A 23 -33.58 -7.90 -2.92
CA GLN A 23 -33.10 -8.14 -1.56
C GLN A 23 -31.84 -9.01 -1.54
N THR A 24 -31.79 -10.06 -2.37
CA THR A 24 -30.62 -10.95 -2.47
C THR A 24 -29.41 -10.20 -3.00
N VAL A 25 -29.56 -9.42 -4.08
CA VAL A 25 -28.47 -8.61 -4.64
C VAL A 25 -28.00 -7.56 -3.64
N THR A 26 -28.93 -6.86 -2.97
CA THR A 26 -28.60 -5.87 -1.94
C THR A 26 -27.83 -6.50 -0.78
N LEU A 27 -28.23 -7.68 -0.30
CA LEU A 27 -27.53 -8.37 0.79
C LEU A 27 -26.12 -8.80 0.37
N LEU A 28 -25.97 -9.35 -0.84
CA LEU A 28 -24.66 -9.71 -1.40
C LEU A 28 -23.74 -8.49 -1.53
N MET A 29 -24.26 -7.37 -2.01
CA MET A 29 -23.51 -6.12 -2.11
C MET A 29 -23.12 -5.59 -0.75
N ALA A 30 -24.04 -5.55 0.23
CA ALA A 30 -23.76 -5.10 1.59
C ALA A 30 -22.68 -5.97 2.26
N MET A 31 -22.79 -7.29 2.13
CA MET A 31 -21.79 -8.23 2.64
C MET A 31 -20.43 -8.02 1.96
N THR A 32 -20.42 -7.83 0.65
CA THR A 32 -19.18 -7.59 -0.12
C THR A 32 -18.52 -6.30 0.30
N ILE A 33 -19.27 -5.20 0.43
CA ILE A 33 -18.75 -3.90 0.88
C ILE A 33 -18.15 -4.04 2.28
N TYR A 34 -18.87 -4.66 3.21
CA TYR A 34 -18.40 -4.85 4.57
C TYR A 34 -17.10 -5.67 4.62
N MET A 35 -17.08 -6.87 4.00
CA MET A 35 -15.88 -7.69 3.95
C MET A 35 -14.73 -7.01 3.20
N SER A 36 -15.02 -6.23 2.16
CA SER A 36 -13.98 -5.56 1.36
C SER A 36 -13.21 -4.53 2.19
N VAL A 37 -13.88 -3.81 3.09
CA VAL A 37 -13.23 -2.84 3.99
C VAL A 37 -12.29 -3.57 4.95
N ASP A 38 -12.75 -4.65 5.55
CA ASP A 38 -11.96 -5.45 6.49
C ASP A 38 -10.74 -6.08 5.82
N ILE A 39 -10.94 -6.72 4.66
CA ILE A 39 -9.84 -7.33 3.88
C ILE A 39 -8.85 -6.27 3.41
N PHE A 40 -9.34 -5.13 2.92
CA PHE A 40 -8.48 -4.03 2.51
C PHE A 40 -7.60 -3.53 3.65
N LEU A 41 -8.16 -3.36 4.84
CA LEU A 41 -7.41 -2.95 6.03
C LEU A 41 -6.32 -3.96 6.38
N ILE A 42 -6.65 -5.26 6.41
CA ILE A 42 -5.70 -6.34 6.71
C ILE A 42 -4.56 -6.34 5.69
N VAL A 43 -4.88 -6.31 4.39
CA VAL A 43 -3.89 -6.29 3.31
C VAL A 43 -3.02 -5.04 3.40
N MET A 44 -3.60 -3.88 3.69
CA MET A 44 -2.85 -2.63 3.84
C MET A 44 -1.86 -2.71 5.01
N ILE A 45 -2.29 -3.21 6.18
CA ILE A 45 -1.43 -3.39 7.35
C ILE A 45 -0.28 -4.36 7.04
N LEU A 46 -0.58 -5.50 6.41
CA LEU A 46 0.42 -6.48 6.01
C LEU A 46 1.40 -5.91 4.99
N HIS A 47 0.89 -5.17 4.00
CA HIS A 47 1.71 -4.52 2.97
C HIS A 47 2.65 -3.48 3.57
N ILE A 48 2.14 -2.60 4.45
CA ILE A 48 2.98 -1.60 5.15
C ILE A 48 4.03 -2.30 6.02
N SER A 49 3.65 -3.35 6.75
CA SER A 49 4.58 -4.12 7.59
C SER A 49 5.69 -4.78 6.76
N GLY A 50 5.33 -5.40 5.63
CA GLY A 50 6.30 -5.98 4.69
C GLY A 50 7.22 -4.93 4.06
N GLN A 51 6.67 -3.76 3.68
CA GLN A 51 7.46 -2.64 3.16
C GLN A 51 8.44 -2.10 4.21
N LEU A 52 8.03 -2.01 5.47
CA LEU A 52 8.88 -1.58 6.58
C LEU A 52 9.99 -2.60 6.87
N GLU A 53 9.69 -3.91 6.80
CA GLU A 53 10.69 -4.96 6.98
C GLU A 53 11.75 -4.93 5.86
N ASN A 54 11.31 -4.78 4.60
CA ASN A 54 12.23 -4.63 3.47
C ASN A 54 13.09 -3.36 3.59
N PHE A 55 12.49 -2.25 4.01
CA PHE A 55 13.22 -1.01 4.28
C PHE A 55 14.26 -1.19 5.39
N ARG A 56 13.90 -1.87 6.49
CA ARG A 56 14.82 -2.22 7.58
C ARG A 56 15.97 -3.09 7.08
N TYR A 57 15.69 -4.11 6.27
CA TYR A 57 16.74 -4.96 5.67
C TYR A 57 17.70 -4.11 4.82
N ARG A 58 17.17 -3.21 3.98
CA ARG A 58 17.96 -2.31 3.16
C ARG A 58 18.82 -1.33 3.99
N ILE A 59 18.29 -0.80 5.09
CA ILE A 59 19.06 0.04 6.03
C ILE A 59 20.20 -0.77 6.66
N ILE A 60 19.92 -1.95 7.18
CA ILE A 60 20.94 -2.81 7.81
C ILE A 60 22.02 -3.16 6.79
N ASN A 61 21.63 -3.50 5.56
CA ASN A 61 22.57 -3.78 4.48
C ASN A 61 23.41 -2.55 4.13
N LEU A 62 22.82 -1.35 4.09
CA LEU A 62 23.54 -0.10 3.85
C LEU A 62 24.54 0.23 4.97
N ILE A 63 24.15 0.04 6.23
CA ILE A 63 25.04 0.25 7.40
C ILE A 63 26.17 -0.80 7.42
N SER A 64 25.84 -2.05 7.09
CA SER A 64 26.80 -3.16 6.94
C SER A 64 27.79 -2.89 5.80
N TYR A 65 27.32 -2.22 4.74
CA TYR A 65 28.16 -1.60 3.73
C TYR A 65 28.86 -0.35 4.28
N LYS A 66 29.59 -0.51 5.38
CA LYS A 66 30.60 0.39 5.99
C LYS A 66 31.62 0.96 4.99
N ASN A 67 31.57 0.52 3.73
CA ASN A 67 32.17 1.16 2.58
C ASN A 67 31.52 2.49 2.17
N PHE A 68 30.34 2.87 2.68
CA PHE A 68 29.77 4.20 2.37
C PHE A 68 30.69 5.31 2.86
N ASN A 69 31.20 5.19 4.09
CA ASN A 69 32.20 6.12 4.61
C ASN A 69 33.51 6.04 3.83
N LYS A 70 33.92 4.84 3.38
CA LYS A 70 35.13 4.64 2.57
C LYS A 70 35.00 5.23 1.15
N ILE A 71 33.81 5.15 0.56
CA ILE A 71 33.46 5.69 -0.76
C ILE A 71 33.38 7.21 -0.69
N ILE A 72 32.69 7.78 0.31
CA ILE A 72 32.66 9.23 0.54
C ILE A 72 34.08 9.76 0.75
N ASN A 73 34.87 9.11 1.60
CA ASN A 73 36.24 9.56 1.86
C ASN A 73 37.12 9.48 0.60
N ARG A 74 36.93 8.47 -0.26
CA ARG A 74 37.58 8.41 -1.58
C ARG A 74 37.15 9.54 -2.51
N ILE A 75 35.86 9.85 -2.57
CA ILE A 75 35.30 10.93 -3.40
C ILE A 75 35.85 12.29 -2.94
N VAL A 76 35.81 12.57 -1.64
CA VAL A 76 36.35 13.81 -1.04
C VAL A 76 37.86 13.93 -1.29
N ALA A 77 38.64 12.86 -1.07
CA ALA A 77 40.07 12.86 -1.33
C ALA A 77 40.42 13.10 -2.81
N THR A 78 39.59 12.59 -3.72
CA THR A 78 39.78 12.78 -5.17
C THR A 78 39.48 14.23 -5.57
N HIS A 79 38.36 14.81 -5.10
CA HIS A 79 38.03 16.22 -5.34
C HIS A 79 39.09 17.18 -4.78
N LEU A 80 39.59 16.94 -3.57
CA LEU A 80 40.68 17.73 -2.99
C LEU A 80 41.97 17.64 -3.81
N ARG A 81 42.29 16.44 -4.33
CA ARG A 81 43.43 16.26 -5.24
C ARG A 81 43.25 17.06 -6.53
N ILE A 82 42.07 16.97 -7.16
CA ILE A 82 41.78 17.68 -8.41
C ILE A 82 41.87 19.19 -8.22
N MET A 83 41.25 19.75 -7.17
CA MET A 83 41.37 21.18 -6.84
C MET A 83 42.83 21.59 -6.61
N ARG A 84 43.64 20.73 -5.98
CA ARG A 84 45.06 21.01 -5.78
C ARG A 84 45.85 21.00 -7.09
N TYR A 85 45.55 20.10 -8.02
CA TYR A 85 46.17 20.09 -9.34
C TYR A 85 45.76 21.29 -10.18
N GLU A 86 44.47 21.68 -10.16
CA GLU A 86 44.00 22.88 -10.86
C GLU A 86 44.65 24.15 -10.28
N PHE A 87 44.75 24.27 -8.96
CA PHE A 87 45.42 25.41 -8.33
C PHE A 87 46.92 25.49 -8.68
N VAL A 88 47.62 24.35 -8.71
CA VAL A 88 49.05 24.29 -9.09
C VAL A 88 49.26 24.55 -10.58
N LEU A 89 48.32 24.17 -11.45
CA LEU A 89 48.38 24.44 -12.90
C LEU A 89 48.14 25.93 -13.24
N TRP A 90 47.55 26.70 -12.34
CA TRP A 90 47.27 28.13 -12.50
C TRP A 90 48.35 29.06 -11.92
N GLN A 91 49.43 28.51 -11.36
CA GLN A 91 50.54 29.25 -10.73
C GLN A 91 51.84 29.07 -11.53
#